data_AF-A0A8T3UDV6-F1
#
_entry.id   AF-A0A8T3UDV6-F1
#
_cell.length_a   1.000
_cell.length_b   1.000
_cell.length_c   1.000
_cell.angle_alpha   90.00
_cell.angle_beta   90.00
_cell.angle_gamma   90.00
#
_symmetry.space_group_name_H-M   'P 1'
#
loop_
_entity.id
_entity.type
_entity.pdbx_description
1 polymer ?
#
loop_
_entity_poly.entity_id
_entity_poly.type
_entity_poly.pdbx_seq_one_letter_code
_entity_poly.pdbx_strand_id
1 'polypeptide(L)'
;MYKLFIDSLNNRVGVYQNGELVELYDDFNNIEGNIYSARVKNIVDGIKVAFCNIGIQKDGMLQSKDIVGFSKGDRISEIIDKKKYRLVQVIKNPVEDKGPKLTEHIKLVGRNIILMLDEGIYFSDKLTIDEKSKLAKLLVNLNLKYGVIIRSSAVNIAFDELVLEIRKLADQFDEIIERYNNSSEVSCLYNVGGIVDKLITDLYSKDFKIEVNSKEEFELIKTKYPESDVEFVDKILKNKMKSKISLKSGGYLIIEETFAGTMIDVNSGNNIISNKDGVFLDTNIEAAIEIARQMRLRDMSGIIIVDFINLNIMMREIKLLDV
;
A
#
# COMPACT_ATOMS: atom_id res chain seq x y z
N MET A 1 -14.56 19.20 -4.16
CA MET A 1 -14.90 18.06 -5.02
C MET A 1 -13.66 17.22 -5.27
N TYR A 2 -13.74 15.91 -5.04
CA TYR A 2 -12.65 15.00 -5.33
C TYR A 2 -12.72 14.51 -6.79
N LYS A 3 -11.57 14.17 -7.36
CA LYS A 3 -11.49 13.54 -8.67
C LYS A 3 -10.37 12.53 -8.72
N LEU A 4 -10.67 11.31 -9.15
CA LEU A 4 -9.69 10.27 -9.43
C LEU A 4 -9.37 10.31 -10.92
N PHE A 5 -8.09 10.41 -11.28
CA PHE A 5 -7.65 10.30 -12.67
C PHE A 5 -6.78 9.06 -12.85
N ILE A 6 -7.25 8.12 -13.68
CA ILE A 6 -6.59 6.84 -13.95
C ILE A 6 -5.92 6.96 -15.33
N ASP A 7 -4.60 7.16 -15.30
CA ASP A 7 -3.76 7.23 -16.47
C ASP A 7 -3.23 5.82 -16.79
N SER A 8 -4.09 5.01 -17.38
CA SER A 8 -3.79 3.63 -17.76
C SER A 8 -2.64 3.50 -18.73
N LEU A 9 -2.47 4.49 -19.60
CA LEU A 9 -1.40 4.51 -20.60
C LEU A 9 -0.01 4.65 -19.97
N ASN A 10 0.11 5.31 -18.81
CA ASN A 10 1.38 5.48 -18.09
C ASN A 10 1.43 4.69 -16.78
N ASN A 11 0.43 3.84 -16.52
CA ASN A 11 0.32 3.07 -15.30
C ASN A 11 0.35 3.95 -14.03
N ARG A 12 -0.40 5.07 -14.02
CA ARG A 12 -0.47 6.01 -12.88
C ARG A 12 -1.89 6.33 -12.46
N VAL A 13 -2.07 6.68 -11.20
CA VAL A 13 -3.34 7.18 -10.67
C VAL A 13 -3.10 8.47 -9.88
N GLY A 14 -3.82 9.53 -10.23
CA GLY A 14 -3.79 10.81 -9.53
C GLY A 14 -5.08 11.06 -8.76
N VAL A 15 -4.97 11.41 -7.48
CA VAL A 15 -6.10 11.90 -6.68
C VAL A 15 -6.03 13.42 -6.68
N TYR A 16 -7.12 14.07 -7.09
CA TYR A 16 -7.28 15.51 -7.08
C TYR A 16 -8.31 15.92 -6.04
N GLN A 17 -8.04 17.02 -5.35
CA GLN A 17 -8.99 17.69 -4.46
C GLN A 17 -9.08 19.16 -4.88
N ASN A 18 -10.29 19.61 -5.24
CA ASN A 18 -10.55 20.98 -5.69
C ASN A 18 -9.63 21.44 -6.85
N GLY A 19 -9.30 20.51 -7.76
CA GLY A 19 -8.47 20.76 -8.93
C GLY A 19 -6.95 20.63 -8.69
N GLU A 20 -6.51 20.51 -7.43
CA GLU A 20 -5.09 20.29 -7.10
C GLU A 20 -4.80 18.79 -6.96
N LEU A 21 -3.71 18.30 -7.56
CA LEU A 21 -3.24 16.92 -7.39
C LEU A 21 -2.72 16.75 -5.95
N VAL A 22 -3.32 15.86 -5.16
CA VAL A 22 -2.97 15.67 -3.75
C VAL A 22 -2.26 14.34 -3.47
N GLU A 23 -2.49 13.32 -4.28
CA GLU A 23 -1.80 12.04 -4.22
C GLU A 23 -1.50 11.56 -5.64
N LEU A 24 -0.36 10.90 -5.81
CA LEU A 24 0.06 10.30 -7.06
C LEU A 24 0.58 8.91 -6.75
N TYR A 25 0.06 7.93 -7.48
CA TYR A 25 0.47 6.54 -7.38
C TYR A 25 1.07 6.15 -8.71
N ASP A 26 2.36 5.81 -8.69
CA ASP A 26 3.05 5.13 -9.78
C ASP A 26 2.79 3.63 -9.64
N ASP A 27 2.47 2.96 -10.75
CA ASP A 27 2.18 1.52 -10.84
C ASP A 27 0.87 1.06 -10.18
N PHE A 28 -0.27 1.36 -10.81
CA PHE A 28 -1.55 0.79 -10.35
C PHE A 28 -1.74 -0.70 -10.73
N ASN A 29 -0.86 -1.26 -11.55
CA ASN A 29 -0.72 -2.69 -11.78
C ASN A 29 0.04 -3.42 -10.66
N ASN A 30 0.25 -2.77 -9.51
CA ASN A 30 0.79 -3.40 -8.32
C ASN A 30 0.02 -4.68 -7.99
N ILE A 31 0.72 -5.81 -8.05
CA ILE A 31 0.17 -7.14 -7.77
C ILE A 31 0.67 -7.67 -6.43
N GLU A 32 1.41 -6.87 -5.65
CA GLU A 32 1.87 -7.25 -4.32
C GLU A 32 0.68 -7.57 -3.41
N GLY A 33 0.74 -8.74 -2.77
CA GLY A 33 -0.33 -9.30 -1.96
C GLY A 33 -1.37 -10.11 -2.72
N ASN A 34 -1.42 -10.04 -4.06
CA ASN A 34 -2.31 -10.90 -4.86
C ASN A 34 -1.95 -12.37 -4.70
N ILE A 35 -2.95 -13.25 -4.77
CA ILE A 35 -2.82 -14.69 -4.57
C ILE A 35 -3.24 -15.41 -5.85
N TYR A 36 -2.43 -16.37 -6.29
CA TYR A 36 -2.57 -17.07 -7.56
C TYR A 36 -2.52 -18.59 -7.37
N SER A 37 -3.23 -19.29 -8.25
CA SER A 37 -2.92 -20.68 -8.60
C SER A 37 -1.78 -20.65 -9.61
N ALA A 38 -0.62 -21.19 -9.25
CA ALA A 38 0.60 -21.08 -10.03
C ALA A 38 1.11 -22.43 -10.53
N ARG A 39 1.68 -22.43 -11.74
CA ARG A 39 2.31 -23.61 -12.33
C ARG A 39 3.82 -23.53 -12.23
N VAL A 40 4.45 -24.50 -11.56
CA VAL A 40 5.93 -24.56 -11.52
C VAL A 40 6.48 -24.93 -12.90
N LYS A 41 7.25 -24.02 -13.50
CA LYS A 41 7.91 -24.21 -14.79
C LYS A 41 9.28 -24.85 -14.61
N ASN A 42 10.09 -24.28 -13.72
CA ASN A 42 11.46 -24.74 -13.51
C ASN A 42 11.82 -24.79 -12.02
N ILE A 43 12.77 -25.66 -11.68
CA ILE A 43 13.34 -25.77 -10.33
C ILE A 43 14.85 -25.78 -10.48
N VAL A 44 15.53 -24.94 -9.71
CA VAL A 44 16.99 -24.85 -9.70
C VAL A 44 17.47 -25.05 -8.27
N ASP A 45 17.72 -26.30 -7.90
CA ASP A 45 18.10 -26.69 -6.53
C ASP A 45 19.41 -26.02 -6.07
N GLY A 46 20.37 -25.81 -6.98
CA GLY A 46 21.66 -25.19 -6.66
C GLY A 46 21.55 -23.77 -6.09
N ILE A 47 20.53 -23.01 -6.49
CA ILE A 47 20.21 -21.69 -5.93
C ILE A 47 18.96 -21.70 -5.06
N LYS A 48 18.39 -22.89 -4.81
CA LYS A 48 17.19 -23.12 -4.00
C LYS A 48 16.00 -22.24 -4.39
N VAL A 49 15.66 -22.22 -5.68
CA VAL A 49 14.53 -21.46 -6.26
C VAL A 49 13.68 -22.35 -7.19
N ALA A 50 12.37 -22.18 -7.12
CA ALA A 50 11.41 -22.61 -8.14
C ALA A 50 10.86 -21.39 -8.91
N PHE A 51 10.75 -21.51 -10.22
CA PHE A 51 10.13 -20.50 -11.09
C PHE A 51 8.70 -20.92 -11.42
N CYS A 52 7.75 -20.07 -11.06
CA CYS A 52 6.32 -20.36 -11.13
C CYS A 52 5.64 -19.38 -12.09
N ASN A 53 4.90 -19.91 -13.06
CA ASN A 53 4.05 -19.11 -13.92
C ASN A 53 2.76 -18.76 -13.16
N ILE A 54 2.47 -17.46 -13.10
CA ILE A 54 1.26 -16.89 -12.48
C ILE A 54 0.37 -16.15 -13.49
N GLY A 55 0.60 -16.33 -14.79
CA GLY A 55 -0.20 -15.70 -15.85
C GLY A 55 0.26 -14.31 -16.27
N ILE A 56 1.46 -13.88 -15.84
CA ILE A 56 2.09 -12.62 -16.26
C ILE A 56 3.31 -12.87 -17.16
N GLN A 57 3.90 -11.80 -17.71
CA GLN A 57 4.99 -11.89 -18.69
C GLN A 57 6.25 -12.61 -18.18
N LYS A 58 6.57 -12.49 -16.88
CA LYS A 58 7.75 -13.14 -16.27
C LYS A 58 7.34 -14.12 -15.18
N ASP A 59 7.98 -15.30 -15.17
CA ASP A 59 7.78 -16.29 -14.11
C ASP A 59 8.23 -15.74 -12.76
N GLY A 60 7.43 -15.96 -11.72
CA GLY A 60 7.72 -15.55 -10.35
C GLY A 60 8.72 -16.48 -9.67
N MET A 61 9.51 -15.92 -8.76
CA MET A 61 10.56 -16.61 -8.02
C MET A 61 10.06 -17.04 -6.64
N LEU A 62 9.96 -18.35 -6.42
CA LEU A 62 9.63 -18.97 -5.14
C LEU A 62 10.89 -19.56 -4.52
N GLN A 63 11.40 -18.95 -3.45
CA GLN A 63 12.63 -19.40 -2.78
C GLN A 63 12.31 -20.52 -1.77
N SER A 64 13.28 -21.41 -1.52
CA SER A 64 13.14 -22.51 -0.54
C SER A 64 12.48 -22.13 0.79
N LYS A 65 12.90 -21.02 1.42
CA LYS A 65 12.33 -20.54 2.69
C LYS A 65 10.85 -20.14 2.61
N ASP A 66 10.40 -19.80 1.41
CA ASP A 66 9.06 -19.34 1.12
C ASP A 66 8.16 -20.52 0.64
N ILE A 67 8.67 -21.76 0.65
CA ILE A 67 7.94 -23.01 0.33
C ILE A 67 7.45 -23.67 1.62
N VAL A 68 6.16 -24.00 1.68
CA VAL A 68 5.58 -24.73 2.81
C VAL A 68 6.09 -26.17 2.83
N GLY A 69 6.53 -26.62 4.02
CA GLY A 69 7.09 -27.96 4.24
C GLY A 69 8.57 -28.11 3.92
N PHE A 70 9.25 -27.05 3.45
CA PHE A 70 10.70 -27.09 3.19
C PHE A 70 11.52 -27.04 4.48
N SER A 71 12.43 -27.99 4.65
CA SER A 71 13.38 -28.06 5.76
C SER A 71 14.84 -27.89 5.30
N LYS A 72 15.71 -27.48 6.24
CA LYS A 72 17.13 -27.28 5.94
C LYS A 72 17.80 -28.61 5.59
N GLY A 73 18.09 -28.81 4.30
CA GLY A 73 18.72 -30.02 3.77
C GLY A 73 18.00 -30.56 2.55
N ASP A 74 16.72 -30.23 2.42
CA ASP A 74 15.86 -30.72 1.35
C ASP A 74 16.24 -30.13 -0.01
N ARG A 75 15.92 -30.88 -1.06
CA ARG A 75 15.87 -30.36 -2.43
C ARG A 75 14.45 -29.92 -2.75
N ILE A 76 14.32 -28.80 -3.47
CA ILE A 76 13.00 -28.29 -3.87
C ILE A 76 12.33 -29.28 -4.82
N SER A 77 13.12 -29.96 -5.66
CA SER A 77 12.65 -31.00 -6.56
C SER A 77 12.03 -32.22 -5.85
N GLU A 78 12.31 -32.43 -4.56
CA GLU A 78 11.72 -33.51 -3.75
C GLU A 78 10.39 -33.10 -3.11
N ILE A 79 10.19 -31.79 -2.88
CA ILE A 79 9.00 -31.23 -2.22
C ILE A 79 7.94 -30.79 -3.24
N ILE A 80 8.37 -30.28 -4.38
CA ILE A 80 7.47 -29.74 -5.40
C ILE A 80 7.21 -30.78 -6.49
N ASP A 81 5.97 -31.25 -6.53
CA ASP A 81 5.42 -31.93 -7.70
C ASP A 81 5.06 -30.89 -8.79
N LYS A 82 5.88 -30.81 -9.85
CA LYS A 82 5.64 -29.93 -11.00
C LYS A 82 4.29 -30.17 -11.69
N LYS A 83 3.62 -31.32 -11.46
CA LYS A 83 2.30 -31.62 -12.03
C LYS A 83 1.15 -30.99 -11.27
N LYS A 84 1.37 -30.52 -10.05
CA LYS A 84 0.36 -29.83 -9.25
C LYS A 84 0.52 -28.32 -9.35
N TYR A 85 -0.59 -27.61 -9.19
CA TYR A 85 -0.56 -26.17 -8.98
C TYR A 85 -0.10 -25.88 -7.55
N ARG A 86 0.39 -24.65 -7.32
CA ARG A 86 0.81 -24.15 -6.02
C ARG A 86 0.04 -22.87 -5.72
N LEU A 87 -0.51 -22.77 -4.52
CA LEU A 87 -1.09 -21.54 -4.02
C LEU A 87 0.05 -20.60 -3.63
N VAL A 88 0.19 -19.47 -4.31
CA VAL A 88 1.29 -18.53 -4.06
C VAL A 88 0.77 -17.10 -3.93
N GLN A 89 1.41 -16.32 -3.07
CA GLN A 89 1.18 -14.90 -2.89
C GLN A 89 2.39 -14.10 -3.39
N VAL A 90 2.13 -12.99 -4.06
CA VAL A 90 3.19 -12.06 -4.46
C VAL A 90 3.63 -11.23 -3.25
N ILE A 91 4.93 -11.20 -2.98
CA ILE A 91 5.52 -10.41 -1.87
C ILE A 91 6.37 -9.24 -2.35
N LYS A 92 6.73 -9.22 -3.64
CA LYS A 92 7.36 -8.09 -4.31
C LYS A 92 6.96 -8.10 -5.77
N ASN A 93 6.63 -6.92 -6.29
CA ASN A 93 6.36 -6.74 -7.71
C ASN A 93 7.54 -7.16 -8.60
N PRO A 94 7.26 -7.50 -9.87
CA PRO A 94 8.31 -7.65 -10.86
C PRO A 94 9.10 -6.34 -11.01
N VAL A 95 10.39 -6.48 -11.31
CA VAL A 95 11.25 -5.37 -11.74
C VAL A 95 11.69 -5.64 -13.18
N GLU A 96 12.21 -4.63 -13.88
CA GLU A 96 12.49 -4.69 -15.32
C GLU A 96 13.19 -5.98 -15.77
N ASP A 97 14.12 -6.52 -14.98
CA ASP A 97 14.85 -7.76 -15.31
C ASP A 97 14.36 -9.03 -14.58
N LYS A 98 13.56 -8.92 -13.51
CA LYS A 98 13.21 -10.07 -12.64
C LYS A 98 11.71 -10.20 -12.47
N GLY A 99 11.21 -11.43 -12.53
CA GLY A 99 9.81 -11.71 -12.18
C GLY A 99 9.49 -11.40 -10.72
N PRO A 100 8.20 -11.44 -10.33
CA PRO A 100 7.77 -11.15 -8.97
C PRO A 100 8.36 -12.14 -7.98
N LYS A 101 8.52 -11.72 -6.73
CA LYS A 101 8.89 -12.65 -5.66
C LYS A 101 7.62 -13.27 -5.06
N LEU A 102 7.62 -14.58 -4.86
CA LEU A 102 6.47 -15.36 -4.41
C LEU A 102 6.70 -15.99 -3.03
N THR A 103 5.61 -16.32 -2.34
CA THR A 103 5.59 -17.12 -1.11
C THR A 103 4.38 -18.05 -1.06
N GLU A 104 4.50 -19.19 -0.40
CA GLU A 104 3.40 -20.10 -0.04
C GLU A 104 2.87 -19.86 1.37
N HIS A 105 3.54 -19.00 2.15
CA HIS A 105 3.05 -18.54 3.46
C HIS A 105 2.01 -17.44 3.26
N ILE A 106 0.82 -17.85 2.82
CA ILE A 106 -0.26 -16.95 2.41
C ILE A 106 -0.80 -16.19 3.62
N LYS A 107 -1.00 -14.88 3.46
CA LYS A 107 -1.59 -14.02 4.48
C LYS A 107 -2.58 -13.01 3.92
N LEU A 108 -3.63 -12.71 4.68
CA LEU A 108 -4.52 -11.57 4.45
C LEU A 108 -4.29 -10.50 5.52
N VAL A 109 -4.10 -9.26 5.07
CA VAL A 109 -3.71 -8.15 5.94
C VAL A 109 -4.95 -7.32 6.26
N GLY A 110 -5.32 -7.30 7.54
CA GLY A 110 -6.30 -6.39 8.10
C GLY A 110 -5.66 -5.12 8.67
N ARG A 111 -6.52 -4.23 9.18
CA ARG A 111 -6.14 -3.02 9.90
C ARG A 111 -5.49 -3.37 11.24
N ASN A 112 -6.06 -4.32 11.97
CA ASN A 112 -5.63 -4.65 13.33
C ASN A 112 -4.98 -6.04 13.43
N ILE A 113 -5.17 -6.87 12.41
CA ILE A 113 -4.67 -8.24 12.39
C ILE A 113 -4.03 -8.61 11.05
N ILE A 114 -3.33 -9.74 11.04
CA ILE A 114 -2.93 -10.46 9.83
C ILE A 114 -3.39 -11.90 10.00
N LEU A 115 -4.21 -12.40 9.07
CA LEU A 115 -4.64 -13.79 9.05
C LEU A 115 -3.69 -14.60 8.16
N MET A 116 -3.33 -15.82 8.55
CA MET A 116 -2.34 -16.65 7.88
C MET A 116 -2.86 -18.07 7.62
N LEU A 117 -2.41 -18.69 6.52
CA LEU A 117 -2.66 -20.12 6.24
C LEU A 117 -1.75 -21.01 7.09
N ASP A 118 -1.93 -20.90 8.40
CA ASP A 118 -1.20 -21.60 9.45
C ASP A 118 -2.14 -21.77 10.65
N GLU A 119 -1.65 -22.29 11.76
CA GLU A 119 -2.34 -22.37 13.04
C GLU A 119 -1.66 -21.45 14.08
N GLY A 120 -2.44 -20.98 15.07
CA GLY A 120 -1.90 -20.30 16.25
C GLY A 120 -2.19 -18.81 16.37
N ILE A 121 -1.85 -18.24 17.53
CA ILE A 121 -2.05 -16.83 17.87
C ILE A 121 -0.68 -16.20 18.12
N TYR A 122 -0.37 -15.17 17.34
CA TYR A 122 0.89 -14.46 17.35
C TYR A 122 0.65 -12.97 17.63
N PHE A 123 1.70 -12.26 18.04
CA PHE A 123 1.61 -10.86 18.45
C PHE A 123 2.77 -10.05 17.89
N SER A 124 2.50 -8.80 17.52
CA SER A 124 3.55 -7.83 17.18
C SER A 124 4.56 -7.67 18.32
N ASP A 125 5.84 -7.56 17.97
CA ASP A 125 6.91 -7.24 18.94
C ASP A 125 6.75 -5.87 19.59
N LYS A 126 5.98 -4.97 18.98
CA LYS A 126 5.66 -3.65 19.54
C LYS A 126 4.66 -3.69 20.69
N LEU A 127 3.98 -4.81 20.92
CA LEU A 127 3.05 -4.99 22.05
C LEU A 127 3.81 -5.35 23.32
N THR A 128 3.41 -4.78 24.44
CA THR A 128 3.90 -5.12 25.78
C THR A 128 3.43 -6.52 26.20
N ILE A 129 4.10 -7.09 27.20
CA ILE A 129 3.75 -8.42 27.74
C ILE A 129 2.31 -8.44 28.28
N ASP A 130 1.88 -7.36 28.95
CA ASP A 130 0.55 -7.26 29.53
C ASP A 130 -0.55 -7.18 28.45
N GLU A 131 -0.31 -6.42 27.37
CA GLU A 131 -1.22 -6.36 26.22
C GLU A 131 -1.36 -7.72 25.55
N LYS A 132 -0.23 -8.41 25.30
CA LYS A 132 -0.23 -9.76 24.74
C LYS A 132 -1.03 -10.72 25.62
N SER A 133 -0.83 -10.68 26.93
CA SER A 133 -1.54 -11.54 27.88
C SER A 133 -3.05 -11.29 27.89
N LYS A 134 -3.48 -10.01 27.88
CA LYS A 134 -4.90 -9.64 27.83
C LYS A 134 -5.56 -10.11 26.54
N LEU A 135 -4.94 -9.83 25.39
CA LEU A 135 -5.47 -10.21 24.08
C LEU A 135 -5.49 -11.73 23.91
N ALA A 136 -4.44 -12.44 24.34
CA ALA A 136 -4.41 -13.90 24.32
C ALA A 136 -5.60 -14.51 25.08
N LYS A 137 -5.91 -14.01 26.29
CA LYS A 137 -7.05 -14.50 27.08
C LYS A 137 -8.40 -14.32 26.37
N LEU A 138 -8.56 -13.22 25.64
CA LEU A 138 -9.78 -12.97 24.87
C LEU A 138 -9.90 -13.89 23.65
N LEU A 139 -8.78 -14.15 22.97
CA LEU A 139 -8.75 -14.92 21.73
C LEU A 139 -8.73 -16.44 21.93
N VAL A 140 -8.26 -16.95 23.07
CA VAL A 140 -8.18 -18.40 23.36
C VAL A 140 -9.54 -19.10 23.29
N ASN A 141 -10.64 -18.39 23.58
CA ASN A 141 -11.98 -18.96 23.50
C ASN A 141 -12.57 -18.92 22.07
N LEU A 142 -11.88 -18.32 21.11
CA LEU A 142 -12.29 -18.33 19.72
C LEU A 142 -11.75 -19.58 19.04
N ASN A 143 -12.65 -20.33 18.38
CA ASN A 143 -12.24 -21.43 17.52
C ASN A 143 -11.72 -20.87 16.19
N LEU A 144 -10.44 -20.50 16.15
CA LEU A 144 -9.80 -19.93 14.98
C LEU A 144 -9.41 -21.03 13.99
N LYS A 145 -9.95 -20.97 12.77
CA LYS A 145 -9.58 -21.87 11.66
C LYS A 145 -8.18 -21.59 11.11
N TYR A 146 -7.71 -20.36 11.28
CA TYR A 146 -6.49 -19.83 10.70
C TYR A 146 -5.65 -19.11 11.75
N GLY A 147 -4.34 -19.10 11.54
CA GLY A 147 -3.38 -18.40 12.37
C GLY A 147 -3.61 -16.90 12.30
N VAL A 148 -3.43 -16.20 13.42
CA VAL A 148 -3.65 -14.75 13.49
C VAL A 148 -2.47 -14.05 14.15
N ILE A 149 -1.97 -12.98 13.53
CA ILE A 149 -1.03 -12.03 14.15
C ILE A 149 -1.81 -10.79 14.59
N ILE A 150 -1.76 -10.47 15.87
CA ILE A 150 -2.34 -9.24 16.42
C ILE A 150 -1.33 -8.08 16.30
N ARG A 151 -1.74 -7.00 15.63
CA ARG A 151 -0.89 -5.82 15.37
C ARG A 151 -0.96 -4.84 16.55
N SER A 152 0.01 -3.92 16.62
CA SER A 152 0.01 -2.85 17.63
C SER A 152 -1.20 -1.90 17.51
N SER A 153 -1.84 -1.82 16.33
CA SER A 153 -3.08 -1.07 16.13
C SER A 153 -4.28 -1.64 16.90
N ALA A 154 -4.23 -2.91 17.34
CA ALA A 154 -5.33 -3.58 18.01
C ALA A 154 -5.52 -3.22 19.50
N VAL A 155 -4.56 -2.55 20.14
CA VAL A 155 -4.54 -2.34 21.61
C VAL A 155 -5.81 -1.68 22.15
N ASN A 156 -6.36 -0.71 21.41
CA ASN A 156 -7.50 0.10 21.83
C ASN A 156 -8.79 -0.23 21.05
N ILE A 157 -8.82 -1.36 20.35
CA ILE A 157 -9.97 -1.80 19.57
C ILE A 157 -10.89 -2.63 20.46
N ALA A 158 -12.20 -2.43 20.32
CA ALA A 158 -13.18 -3.24 21.02
C ALA A 158 -13.07 -4.70 20.58
N PHE A 159 -13.20 -5.64 21.52
CA PHE A 159 -13.03 -7.06 21.21
C PHE A 159 -13.97 -7.56 20.12
N ASP A 160 -15.23 -7.11 20.13
CA ASP A 160 -16.21 -7.49 19.10
C ASP A 160 -15.81 -6.99 17.70
N GLU A 161 -15.21 -5.80 17.59
CA GLU A 161 -14.69 -5.30 16.32
C GLU A 161 -13.53 -6.16 15.80
N LEU A 162 -12.64 -6.58 16.71
CA LEU A 162 -11.54 -7.48 16.37
C LEU A 162 -12.05 -8.83 15.88
N VAL A 163 -13.08 -9.39 16.52
CA VAL A 163 -13.74 -10.65 16.13
C VAL A 163 -14.41 -10.52 14.77
N LEU A 164 -15.09 -9.40 14.51
CA LEU A 164 -15.70 -9.13 13.20
C LEU A 164 -14.65 -9.06 12.10
N GLU A 165 -13.51 -8.40 12.35
CA GLU A 165 -12.39 -8.35 11.41
C GLU A 165 -11.80 -9.74 11.13
N ILE A 166 -11.59 -10.56 12.17
CA ILE A 166 -11.13 -11.96 12.04
C ILE A 166 -12.08 -12.75 11.14
N ARG A 167 -13.40 -12.70 11.41
CA ARG A 167 -14.40 -13.45 10.63
C ARG A 167 -14.42 -13.02 9.17
N LYS A 168 -14.42 -11.71 8.93
CA LYS A 168 -14.39 -11.17 7.55
C LYS A 168 -13.19 -11.68 6.77
N LEU A 169 -11.99 -11.65 7.36
CA LEU A 169 -10.80 -12.16 6.69
C LEU A 169 -10.86 -13.70 6.53
N ALA A 170 -11.42 -14.42 7.50
CA ALA A 170 -11.57 -15.87 7.40
C ALA A 170 -12.52 -16.27 6.27
N ASP A 171 -13.64 -15.57 6.10
CA ASP A 171 -14.58 -15.81 5.00
C ASP A 171 -13.91 -15.57 3.63
N GLN A 172 -13.12 -14.49 3.51
CA GLN A 172 -12.33 -14.23 2.30
C GLN A 172 -11.31 -15.33 2.05
N PHE A 173 -10.67 -15.85 3.10
CA PHE A 173 -9.69 -16.90 2.97
C PHE A 173 -10.32 -18.23 2.55
N ASP A 174 -11.49 -18.56 3.10
CA ASP A 174 -12.29 -19.73 2.71
C ASP A 174 -12.62 -19.68 1.22
N GLU A 175 -13.06 -18.53 0.71
CA GLU A 175 -13.33 -18.34 -0.72
C GLU A 175 -12.08 -18.56 -1.60
N ILE A 176 -10.92 -18.07 -1.17
CA ILE A 176 -9.65 -18.25 -1.90
C ILE A 176 -9.27 -19.72 -1.97
N ILE A 177 -9.38 -20.43 -0.84
CA ILE A 177 -9.05 -21.86 -0.76
C ILE A 177 -10.03 -22.69 -1.59
N GLU A 178 -11.32 -22.35 -1.57
CA GLU A 178 -12.33 -23.00 -2.41
C GLU A 178 -12.02 -22.82 -3.90
N ARG A 179 -11.74 -21.57 -4.33
CA ARG A 179 -11.33 -21.28 -5.71
C ARG A 179 -10.05 -22.02 -6.11
N TYR A 180 -9.07 -22.10 -5.21
CA TYR A 180 -7.83 -22.84 -5.46
C TYR A 180 -8.09 -24.33 -5.66
N ASN A 181 -8.87 -24.96 -4.78
CA ASN A 181 -9.18 -26.38 -4.84
C ASN A 181 -9.96 -26.77 -6.11
N ASN A 182 -10.76 -25.84 -6.63
CA ASN A 182 -11.52 -26.01 -7.87
C ASN A 182 -10.75 -25.58 -9.13
N SER A 183 -9.55 -24.99 -8.98
CA SER A 183 -8.77 -24.49 -10.11
C SER A 183 -7.97 -25.60 -10.79
N SER A 184 -8.06 -25.63 -12.13
CA SER A 184 -7.24 -26.49 -12.99
C SER A 184 -6.26 -25.71 -13.87
N GLU A 185 -6.14 -24.40 -13.65
CA GLU A 185 -5.37 -23.49 -14.47
C GLU A 185 -4.57 -22.46 -13.66
N VAL A 186 -3.71 -21.72 -14.36
CA VAL A 186 -3.04 -20.56 -13.79
C VAL A 186 -4.05 -19.42 -13.75
N SER A 187 -4.39 -18.95 -12.55
CA SER A 187 -5.41 -17.92 -12.36
C SER A 187 -5.16 -17.08 -11.13
N CYS A 188 -5.62 -15.83 -11.16
CA CYS A 188 -5.66 -14.96 -9.99
C CYS A 188 -6.87 -15.36 -9.12
N LEU A 189 -6.62 -15.75 -7.88
CA LEU A 189 -7.63 -16.22 -6.94
C LEU A 189 -8.10 -15.10 -6.02
N TYR A 190 -7.18 -14.20 -5.67
CA TYR A 190 -7.41 -13.01 -4.87
C TYR A 190 -6.63 -11.84 -5.44
N ASN A 191 -7.33 -10.74 -5.64
CA ASN A 191 -6.72 -9.45 -5.90
C ASN A 191 -6.92 -8.59 -4.64
N VAL A 192 -5.85 -8.01 -4.10
CA VAL A 192 -5.92 -7.06 -2.97
C VAL A 192 -6.79 -5.84 -3.32
N GLY A 193 -7.07 -5.67 -4.61
CA GLY A 193 -7.62 -4.47 -5.20
C GLY A 193 -6.43 -3.64 -5.65
N GLY A 194 -6.42 -3.27 -6.93
CA GLY A 194 -5.48 -2.26 -7.40
C GLY A 194 -5.67 -0.98 -6.58
N ILE A 195 -4.69 -0.09 -6.59
CA ILE A 195 -4.83 1.21 -5.93
C ILE A 195 -6.11 1.96 -6.37
N VAL A 196 -6.56 1.72 -7.61
CA VAL A 196 -7.87 2.18 -8.13
C VAL A 196 -9.04 1.73 -7.25
N ASP A 197 -9.19 0.43 -7.00
CA ASP A 197 -10.32 -0.12 -6.24
C ASP A 197 -10.35 0.42 -4.81
N LYS A 198 -9.16 0.52 -4.20
CA LYS A 198 -8.99 1.10 -2.87
C LYS A 198 -9.41 2.56 -2.86
N LEU A 199 -8.91 3.37 -3.80
CA LEU A 199 -9.22 4.79 -3.88
C LEU A 199 -10.71 5.05 -4.16
N ILE A 200 -11.34 4.26 -5.04
CA ILE A 200 -12.78 4.33 -5.30
C ILE A 200 -13.56 4.04 -4.01
N THR A 201 -13.17 3.01 -3.27
CA THR A 201 -13.83 2.64 -2.00
C THR A 201 -13.65 3.71 -0.93
N ASP A 202 -12.43 4.24 -0.77
CA ASP A 202 -12.09 5.27 0.22
C ASP A 202 -12.79 6.61 -0.10
N LEU A 203 -12.94 6.94 -1.38
CA LEU A 203 -13.62 8.15 -1.84
C LEU A 203 -15.13 7.98 -1.98
N TYR A 204 -15.69 6.77 -1.90
CA TYR A 204 -17.12 6.53 -2.14
C TYR A 204 -18.05 7.40 -1.28
N SER A 205 -17.65 7.69 -0.05
CA SER A 205 -18.39 8.56 0.88
C SER A 205 -18.28 10.07 0.58
N LYS A 206 -17.37 10.46 -0.31
CA LYS A 206 -17.05 11.84 -0.66
C LYS A 206 -17.40 12.03 -2.13
N ASP A 207 -18.39 12.84 -2.45
CA ASP A 207 -18.76 13.15 -3.84
C ASP A 207 -17.53 13.37 -4.74
N PHE A 208 -17.33 12.46 -5.70
CA PHE A 208 -16.12 12.37 -6.52
C PHE A 208 -16.42 11.89 -7.93
N LYS A 209 -15.55 12.30 -8.86
CA LYS A 209 -15.59 11.91 -10.27
C LYS A 209 -14.38 11.05 -10.64
N ILE A 210 -14.55 10.13 -11.58
CA ILE A 210 -13.49 9.31 -12.14
C ILE A 210 -13.25 9.74 -13.60
N GLU A 211 -12.02 10.12 -13.93
CA GLU A 211 -11.55 10.32 -15.30
C GLU A 211 -10.61 9.15 -15.65
N VAL A 212 -10.77 8.51 -16.81
CA VAL A 212 -9.93 7.39 -17.28
C VAL A 212 -9.51 7.62 -18.72
N ASN A 213 -8.27 7.30 -19.09
CA ASN A 213 -7.76 7.51 -20.45
C ASN A 213 -7.61 6.23 -21.31
N SER A 214 -8.02 5.07 -20.79
CA SER A 214 -8.15 3.82 -21.57
C SER A 214 -9.62 3.40 -21.69
N LYS A 215 -10.02 2.99 -22.89
CA LYS A 215 -11.37 2.46 -23.12
C LYS A 215 -11.60 1.14 -22.38
N GLU A 216 -10.58 0.28 -22.33
CA GLU A 216 -10.65 -1.02 -21.67
C GLU A 216 -10.91 -0.85 -20.16
N GLU A 217 -10.16 0.06 -19.52
CA GLU A 217 -10.30 0.36 -18.10
C GLU A 217 -11.62 1.08 -17.79
N PHE A 218 -12.07 1.97 -18.69
CA PHE A 218 -13.36 2.65 -18.56
C PHE A 218 -14.53 1.64 -18.47
N GLU A 219 -14.57 0.66 -19.38
CA GLU A 219 -15.60 -0.38 -19.39
C GLU A 219 -15.49 -1.29 -18.15
N LEU A 220 -14.28 -1.62 -17.71
CA LEU A 220 -14.03 -2.41 -16.50
C LEU A 220 -14.60 -1.71 -15.25
N ILE A 221 -14.29 -0.42 -15.07
CA ILE A 221 -14.74 0.36 -13.91
C ILE A 221 -16.25 0.53 -13.95
N LYS A 222 -16.86 0.84 -15.09
CA LYS A 222 -18.33 0.94 -15.20
C LYS A 222 -19.03 -0.37 -14.87
N THR A 223 -18.46 -1.50 -15.27
CA THR A 223 -19.01 -2.82 -14.95
C THR A 223 -18.94 -3.11 -13.45
N LYS A 224 -17.81 -2.77 -12.82
CA LYS A 224 -17.56 -3.04 -11.40
C LYS A 224 -18.23 -2.05 -10.46
N TYR A 225 -18.38 -0.80 -10.88
CA TYR A 225 -18.95 0.32 -10.12
C TYR A 225 -20.00 1.09 -10.96
N PRO A 226 -21.19 0.51 -11.17
CA PRO A 226 -22.20 1.07 -12.09
C PRO A 226 -22.71 2.47 -11.69
N GLU A 227 -22.69 2.77 -10.40
CA GLU A 227 -23.17 4.04 -9.83
C GLU A 227 -22.12 5.16 -9.82
N SER A 228 -20.88 4.88 -10.25
CA SER A 228 -19.81 5.89 -10.25
C SER A 228 -19.90 6.84 -11.45
N ASP A 229 -19.63 8.14 -11.22
CA ASP A 229 -19.48 9.13 -12.28
C ASP A 229 -18.13 8.95 -12.99
N VAL A 230 -18.10 8.12 -14.05
CA VAL A 230 -16.91 7.80 -14.84
C VAL A 230 -16.97 8.47 -16.21
N GLU A 231 -15.91 9.19 -16.56
CA GLU A 231 -15.70 9.83 -17.86
C GLU A 231 -14.43 9.33 -18.55
N PHE A 232 -14.53 9.01 -19.83
CA PHE A 232 -13.35 8.77 -20.68
C PHE A 232 -12.75 10.10 -21.13
N VAL A 233 -11.43 10.30 -20.93
CA VAL A 233 -10.72 11.52 -21.29
C VAL A 233 -9.45 11.24 -22.07
N ASP A 234 -9.16 12.05 -23.10
CA ASP A 234 -7.90 12.02 -23.82
C ASP A 234 -6.86 12.94 -23.14
N LYS A 235 -6.36 12.50 -21.99
CA LYS A 235 -5.38 13.24 -21.16
C LYS A 235 -4.28 12.29 -20.67
N ILE A 236 -3.12 12.85 -20.35
CA ILE A 236 -1.99 12.15 -19.72
C ILE A 236 -1.60 12.91 -18.45
N LEU A 237 -1.25 12.17 -17.39
CA LEU A 237 -0.84 12.72 -16.11
C LEU A 237 0.59 13.27 -16.25
N LYS A 238 0.67 14.59 -16.44
CA LYS A 238 1.92 15.33 -16.45
C LYS A 238 2.25 15.78 -15.04
N ASN A 239 3.15 15.08 -14.36
CA ASN A 239 3.78 15.58 -13.16
C ASN A 239 5.30 15.55 -13.32
N LYS A 240 5.94 16.71 -13.20
CA LYS A 240 7.39 16.82 -13.07
C LYS A 240 7.64 17.31 -11.66
N MET A 241 8.09 16.41 -10.79
CA MET A 241 8.45 16.75 -9.42
C MET A 241 9.58 17.77 -9.46
N LYS A 242 9.26 19.03 -9.12
CA LYS A 242 10.25 20.11 -9.08
C LYS A 242 10.90 20.13 -7.70
N SER A 243 12.21 20.36 -7.63
CA SER A 243 12.87 20.58 -6.32
C SER A 243 12.34 21.85 -5.64
N LYS A 244 12.02 22.89 -6.40
CA LYS A 244 11.42 24.14 -5.90
C LYS A 244 9.90 24.14 -6.04
N ILE A 245 9.19 24.33 -4.93
CA ILE A 245 7.72 24.38 -4.84
C ILE A 245 7.27 25.75 -4.34
N SER A 246 6.49 26.49 -5.13
CA SER A 246 5.96 27.80 -4.72
C SER A 246 4.78 27.67 -3.76
N LEU A 247 4.73 28.55 -2.76
CA LEU A 247 3.60 28.75 -1.85
C LEU A 247 2.69 29.88 -2.35
N LYS A 248 1.41 29.87 -1.99
CA LYS A 248 0.39 30.89 -2.34
C LYS A 248 0.74 32.24 -1.74
N SER A 249 1.38 32.27 -0.56
CA SER A 249 1.92 33.49 0.05
C SER A 249 3.09 34.13 -0.70
N GLY A 250 3.64 33.48 -1.73
CA GLY A 250 4.84 33.93 -2.45
C GLY A 250 6.16 33.39 -1.89
N GLY A 251 6.11 32.65 -0.77
CA GLY A 251 7.21 31.81 -0.31
C GLY A 251 7.45 30.60 -1.21
N TYR A 252 8.43 29.78 -0.86
CA TYR A 252 8.70 28.53 -1.55
C TYR A 252 9.43 27.51 -0.67
N LEU A 253 9.30 26.24 -1.04
CA LEU A 253 10.06 25.13 -0.48
C LEU A 253 11.18 24.74 -1.45
N ILE A 254 12.31 24.30 -0.91
CA ILE A 254 13.33 23.55 -1.65
C ILE A 254 13.39 22.15 -1.04
N ILE A 255 13.18 21.13 -1.88
CA ILE A 255 13.19 19.71 -1.48
C ILE A 255 14.40 19.05 -2.12
N GLU A 256 15.27 18.48 -1.28
CA GLU A 256 16.46 17.76 -1.69
C GLU A 256 16.49 16.35 -1.09
N GLU A 257 16.71 15.35 -1.94
CA GLU A 257 16.87 13.96 -1.52
C GLU A 257 18.36 13.64 -1.37
N THR A 258 18.72 13.06 -0.22
CA THR A 258 20.07 12.60 0.08
C THR A 258 20.07 11.09 0.34
N PHE A 259 21.25 10.49 0.52
CA PHE A 259 21.36 9.07 0.86
C PHE A 259 20.68 8.70 2.19
N ALA A 260 20.65 9.62 3.16
CA ALA A 260 20.16 9.35 4.52
C ALA A 260 18.70 9.77 4.74
N GLY A 261 18.14 10.58 3.85
CA GLY A 261 16.81 11.15 4.01
C GLY A 261 16.57 12.37 3.13
N THR A 262 15.42 13.00 3.34
CA THR A 262 14.97 14.18 2.58
C THR A 262 15.14 15.44 3.43
N MET A 263 15.72 16.49 2.87
CA MET A 263 15.86 17.80 3.49
C MET A 263 14.93 18.79 2.79
N ILE A 264 14.20 19.58 3.58
CA ILE A 264 13.23 20.55 3.09
C ILE A 264 13.52 21.91 3.72
N ASP A 265 13.78 22.92 2.88
CA ASP A 265 14.05 24.30 3.31
C ASP A 265 12.85 25.21 3.00
N VAL A 266 12.41 26.01 3.97
CA VAL A 266 11.24 26.91 3.87
C VAL A 266 11.68 28.36 3.73
N ASN A 267 11.29 29.00 2.62
CA ASN A 267 11.63 30.39 2.32
C ASN A 267 10.38 31.27 2.22
N SER A 268 10.44 32.49 2.76
CA SER A 268 9.36 33.49 2.67
C SER A 268 9.33 34.28 1.34
N GLY A 269 10.36 34.12 0.51
CA GLY A 269 10.47 34.88 -0.74
C GLY A 269 10.58 36.38 -0.52
N ASN A 270 10.02 37.18 -1.43
CA ASN A 270 10.17 38.64 -1.43
C ASN A 270 9.03 39.41 -0.71
N ASN A 271 8.05 38.72 -0.12
CA ASN A 271 6.87 39.34 0.49
C ASN A 271 7.11 39.81 1.93
N ILE A 272 8.04 40.75 2.11
CA ILE A 272 8.33 41.36 3.41
C ILE A 272 7.52 42.66 3.55
N ILE A 273 6.26 42.53 3.95
CA ILE A 273 5.49 43.67 4.51
C ILE A 273 5.82 43.76 6.01
N SER A 274 5.71 44.96 6.57
CA SER A 274 6.20 45.47 7.87
C SER A 274 5.94 44.65 9.15
N ASN A 275 5.28 43.49 9.10
CA ASN A 275 5.05 42.60 10.25
C ASN A 275 5.70 41.22 10.07
N LYS A 276 7.04 41.18 10.16
CA LYS A 276 7.89 40.03 9.80
C LYS A 276 7.46 38.72 10.49
N ASP A 277 7.20 38.75 11.80
CA ASP A 277 6.97 37.51 12.56
C ASP A 277 5.59 36.89 12.30
N GLY A 278 4.57 37.69 11.96
CA GLY A 278 3.25 37.18 11.56
C GLY A 278 3.33 36.47 10.21
N VAL A 279 4.00 37.12 9.25
CA VAL A 279 4.22 36.60 7.90
C VAL A 279 5.03 35.30 7.93
N PHE A 280 6.04 35.18 8.80
CA PHE A 280 6.82 33.94 8.95
C PHE A 280 6.01 32.79 9.52
N LEU A 281 5.15 33.05 10.51
CA LEU A 281 4.24 32.00 11.01
C LEU A 281 3.28 31.53 9.94
N ASP A 282 2.64 32.46 9.22
CA ASP A 282 1.68 32.12 8.16
C ASP A 282 2.38 31.35 7.03
N THR A 283 3.60 31.75 6.66
CA THR A 283 4.43 31.02 5.70
C THR A 283 4.76 29.61 6.19
N ASN A 284 5.14 29.44 7.46
CA ASN A 284 5.47 28.13 8.01
C ASN A 284 4.25 27.21 8.09
N ILE A 285 3.08 27.72 8.48
CA ILE A 285 1.84 26.94 8.49
C ILE A 285 1.48 26.48 7.08
N GLU A 286 1.59 27.39 6.11
CA GLU A 286 1.36 27.05 4.71
C GLU A 286 2.38 26.02 4.20
N ALA A 287 3.65 26.18 4.57
CA ALA A 287 4.73 25.25 4.26
C ALA A 287 4.45 23.87 4.85
N ALA A 288 4.01 23.76 6.10
CA ALA A 288 3.69 22.49 6.74
C ALA A 288 2.61 21.70 5.97
N ILE A 289 1.53 22.38 5.58
CA ILE A 289 0.44 21.79 4.79
C ILE A 289 0.97 21.32 3.43
N GLU A 290 1.77 22.14 2.75
CA GLU A 290 2.33 21.81 1.45
C GLU A 290 3.38 20.68 1.54
N ILE A 291 4.18 20.64 2.60
CA ILE A 291 5.13 19.56 2.88
C ILE A 291 4.38 18.24 3.05
N ALA A 292 3.32 18.22 3.85
CA ALA A 292 2.50 17.03 4.04
C ALA A 292 1.90 16.54 2.70
N ARG A 293 1.51 17.47 1.82
CA ARG A 293 1.07 17.15 0.45
C ARG A 293 2.21 16.58 -0.41
N GLN A 294 3.38 17.20 -0.40
CA GLN A 294 4.56 16.76 -1.16
C GLN A 294 5.07 15.38 -0.71
N MET A 295 5.00 15.10 0.60
CA MET A 295 5.34 13.81 1.17
C MET A 295 4.46 12.71 0.57
N ARG A 296 3.14 12.92 0.51
CA ARG A 296 2.21 11.97 -0.13
C ARG A 296 2.43 11.85 -1.63
N LEU A 297 2.64 12.98 -2.31
CA LEU A 297 2.82 13.01 -3.77
C LEU A 297 4.07 12.27 -4.26
N ARG A 298 5.12 12.23 -3.44
CA ARG A 298 6.41 11.64 -3.78
C ARG A 298 6.68 10.33 -3.06
N ASP A 299 5.69 9.81 -2.34
CA ASP A 299 5.83 8.63 -1.46
C ASP A 299 7.06 8.72 -0.54
N MET A 300 7.30 9.91 0.03
CA MET A 300 8.46 10.15 0.88
C MET A 300 8.37 9.30 2.16
N SER A 301 9.44 8.57 2.46
CA SER A 301 9.54 7.77 3.67
C SER A 301 10.96 7.82 4.24
N GLY A 302 11.12 7.44 5.52
CA GLY A 302 12.40 7.52 6.22
C GLY A 302 12.58 8.84 6.97
N ILE A 303 13.84 9.29 7.11
CA ILE A 303 14.17 10.53 7.82
C ILE A 303 13.85 11.72 6.94
N ILE A 304 13.02 12.64 7.45
CA ILE A 304 12.69 13.90 6.78
C ILE A 304 13.04 15.03 7.75
N ILE A 305 13.85 15.98 7.30
CA ILE A 305 14.29 17.14 8.08
C ILE A 305 13.70 18.38 7.41
N VAL A 306 12.97 19.17 8.18
CA VAL A 306 12.37 20.43 7.71
C VAL A 306 13.03 21.60 8.45
N ASP A 307 13.62 22.51 7.68
CA ASP A 307 14.17 23.78 8.16
C ASP A 307 13.13 24.90 7.99
N PHE A 308 12.34 25.13 9.04
CA PHE A 308 11.33 26.18 9.06
C PHE A 308 11.94 27.55 9.33
N ILE A 309 11.26 28.61 8.90
CA ILE A 309 11.66 29.98 9.19
C ILE A 309 11.61 30.21 10.71
N ASN A 310 12.68 30.77 11.28
CA ASN A 310 12.79 31.00 12.71
C ASN A 310 11.66 31.93 13.23
N LEU A 311 11.02 31.53 14.34
CA LEU A 311 9.94 32.25 14.99
C LEU A 311 10.42 32.76 16.36
N ASN A 312 10.32 34.06 16.63
CA ASN A 312 10.81 34.65 17.88
C ASN A 312 9.96 34.33 19.13
N ILE A 313 8.84 33.61 18.98
CA ILE A 313 7.85 33.40 20.06
C ILE A 313 7.47 31.92 20.15
N MET A 314 7.78 31.28 21.28
CA MET A 314 7.54 29.86 21.56
C MET A 314 6.09 29.40 21.36
N MET A 315 5.08 30.22 21.68
CA MET A 315 3.67 29.86 21.43
C MET A 315 3.36 29.65 19.93
N ARG A 316 4.12 30.29 19.03
CA ARG A 316 3.94 30.15 17.59
C ARG A 316 4.58 28.87 17.06
N GLU A 317 5.65 28.40 17.69
CA GLU A 317 6.23 27.08 17.42
C GLU A 317 5.26 25.97 17.79
N ILE A 318 4.61 26.06 18.96
CA ILE A 318 3.58 25.09 19.38
C ILE A 318 2.45 25.05 18.36
N LYS A 319 1.96 26.23 17.94
CA LYS A 319 0.89 26.31 16.92
C LYS A 319 1.30 25.68 15.59
N LEU A 320 2.57 25.76 15.19
CA LEU A 320 3.08 25.13 13.98
C LEU A 320 3.14 23.61 14.11
N LEU A 321 3.49 23.08 15.28
CA LEU A 321 3.54 21.64 15.54
C LEU A 321 2.17 20.97 15.56
N ASP A 322 1.11 21.74 15.83
CA ASP A 322 -0.29 21.26 15.86
C ASP A 322 -0.95 21.20 14.46
N VAL A 323 -0.30 21.71 13.41
CA VAL A 323 -0.80 21.74 12.01
C VAL A 323 -0.40 20.46 11.28
#